data_AF-A0A953G3Q9-F1
#
_entry.id   AF-A0A953G3Q9-F1
#
_cell.length_a   1.000
_cell.length_b   1.000
_cell.length_c   1.000
_cell.angle_alpha   90.00
_cell.angle_beta   90.00
_cell.angle_gamma   90.00
#
_symmetry.space_group_name_H-M   'P 1'
#
loop_
_entity.id
_entity.type
_entity.pdbx_description
1 polymer ?
#
loop_
_entity_poly.entity_id
_entity_poly.type
_entity_poly.pdbx_seq_one_letter_code
_entity_poly.pdbx_strand_id
1 'polypeptide(L)'
;MRKPIHLLVSIVILCLLSACGGGGGGGSSNSGSDAANFGCSGGCAGQNLSAEEVRIVIGNGVLGAQALGVQATFAVVDRVGNVLALYQMPGAAQDTVFDGQFGAAGGLEGLTVPSTLAAISKAGTGAYLSSQGNAFSTRTASQIIQDHFNPGEEDQPGGPLFGVQFSQLPCGDLNGGSSGSAGPKSLPLGLSADPGGLPLYKNGDLVGGIGVELDGIYRLDRNIQDRDLDPEEQLALFASQSFAAPSERTGDNIFVAGKTLRFTDAAQSDFPVVAEIFPDLGAENFVAIPAFGSGQPRDGQIYGSAASGVVRSVRAGVASAVLTNSAGGPRYPTRGAGALPAAAVDAILDSALLTAQRSRAAIRTPRDSSARVTIFIVDAEGTVLGMAASEDAPLFGIDVALQKARTAAFFSSPDAGNALVGAGLGGYAQALSAFLGRQVLDGSVAFTARAIGNLSRPFFTDGIVGNPNGPLSHPFPGAAGSPSWSPFNTGLQLDLVQGQLAAALGNLSNPAALGHGCSAVGRRLANGIQIFPGSVPLYSDGRLVGAIGISGDGVDQDDLIAYYGASREGLDAAGHAGIGDAVYGFNAPPSLRSDNLIGPFTDTRLRYVNCPERPFIDDNSQNVCDGGV
;
A
#
# COMPACT_ATOMS: atom_id res chain seq x y z
N MET A 1 -56.33 -4.49 50.01
CA MET A 1 -55.15 -5.38 50.18
C MET A 1 -54.92 -6.13 48.88
N ARG A 2 -53.67 -6.20 48.41
CA ARG A 2 -53.17 -7.19 47.42
C ARG A 2 -53.70 -7.12 45.97
N LYS A 3 -52.86 -7.67 45.09
CA LYS A 3 -52.81 -7.78 43.61
C LYS A 3 -54.13 -8.18 42.89
N PRO A 4 -54.15 -8.08 41.55
CA PRO A 4 -54.04 -9.26 40.66
C PRO A 4 -53.09 -9.01 39.46
N ILE A 5 -52.22 -9.89 38.93
CA ILE A 5 -52.31 -11.20 38.21
C ILE A 5 -53.04 -11.15 36.85
N HIS A 6 -52.24 -11.32 35.79
CA HIS A 6 -52.55 -11.48 34.36
C HIS A 6 -53.00 -12.92 34.00
N LEU A 7 -53.77 -13.11 32.91
CA LEU A 7 -53.34 -13.76 31.63
C LEU A 7 -54.50 -13.99 30.61
N LEU A 8 -54.17 -13.83 29.30
CA LEU A 8 -54.79 -14.35 28.04
C LEU A 8 -56.13 -13.72 27.54
N VAL A 9 -56.33 -13.29 26.28
CA VAL A 9 -56.36 -14.05 25.00
C VAL A 9 -56.35 -13.07 23.79
N SER A 10 -55.82 -13.55 22.67
CA SER A 10 -55.60 -12.97 21.33
C SER A 10 -56.81 -12.37 20.57
N ILE A 11 -56.53 -11.50 19.58
CA ILE A 11 -57.17 -11.47 18.24
C ILE A 11 -56.27 -10.73 17.23
N VAL A 12 -56.10 -11.35 16.06
CA VAL A 12 -55.37 -10.90 14.86
C VAL A 12 -56.23 -9.96 14.03
N ILE A 13 -55.69 -8.83 13.54
CA ILE A 13 -56.22 -8.15 12.33
C ILE A 13 -55.06 -7.66 11.47
N LEU A 14 -55.05 -8.18 10.24
CA LEU A 14 -54.23 -7.82 9.09
C LEU A 14 -54.81 -6.55 8.45
N CYS A 15 -54.01 -5.49 8.26
CA CYS A 15 -54.39 -4.36 7.40
C CYS A 15 -53.26 -4.00 6.42
N LEU A 16 -53.63 -4.07 5.15
CA LEU A 16 -52.93 -3.55 3.98
C LEU A 16 -52.71 -2.03 4.11
N LEU A 17 -51.51 -1.56 3.75
CA LEU A 17 -51.25 -0.16 3.42
C LEU A 17 -50.52 -0.08 2.09
N SER A 18 -51.22 0.43 1.09
CA SER A 18 -50.65 1.16 -0.04
C SER A 18 -51.24 2.57 -0.02
N ALA A 19 -50.40 3.57 0.24
CA ALA A 19 -50.54 4.93 -0.27
C ALA A 19 -49.28 5.77 0.04
N CYS A 20 -48.97 6.65 -0.89
CA CYS A 20 -47.76 7.44 -1.09
C CYS A 20 -47.38 8.40 0.06
N GLY A 21 -46.08 8.68 0.15
CA GLY A 21 -45.53 9.84 0.85
C GLY A 21 -44.05 9.99 0.51
N GLY A 22 -43.75 10.77 -0.53
CA GLY A 22 -42.38 11.11 -0.90
C GLY A 22 -41.72 12.09 0.06
N GLY A 23 -40.41 12.25 -0.12
CA GLY A 23 -39.69 13.45 0.31
C GLY A 23 -38.97 13.32 1.65
N GLY A 24 -37.73 12.86 1.58
CA GLY A 24 -36.76 12.91 2.67
C GLY A 24 -35.39 12.57 2.12
N GLY A 25 -34.92 13.37 1.16
CA GLY A 25 -33.56 13.27 0.64
C GLY A 25 -32.57 13.56 1.76
N GLY A 26 -32.02 12.51 2.35
CA GLY A 26 -30.69 12.59 2.95
C GLY A 26 -29.72 12.67 1.79
N GLY A 27 -29.20 13.87 1.53
CA GLY A 27 -28.11 14.05 0.58
C GLY A 27 -26.93 13.24 1.06
N SER A 28 -26.72 12.06 0.47
CA SER A 28 -25.44 11.38 0.54
C SER A 28 -24.44 12.32 -0.13
N SER A 29 -23.47 12.81 0.63
CA SER A 29 -22.27 13.45 0.11
C SER A 29 -21.51 12.42 -0.71
N ASN A 30 -21.94 12.19 -1.95
CA ASN A 30 -21.36 11.17 -2.81
C ASN A 30 -19.95 11.63 -3.20
N SER A 31 -18.95 11.05 -2.54
CA SER A 31 -17.52 11.23 -2.78
C SER A 31 -17.07 10.61 -4.12
N GLY A 32 -17.94 9.81 -4.77
CA GLY A 32 -17.81 9.30 -6.14
C GLY A 32 -19.07 9.53 -6.98
N SER A 33 -19.11 8.98 -8.20
CA SER A 33 -20.19 9.18 -9.16
C SER A 33 -20.98 7.91 -9.45
N ASP A 34 -22.31 7.97 -9.33
CA ASP A 34 -23.19 6.88 -9.73
C ASP A 34 -23.14 6.62 -11.24
N ALA A 35 -22.86 7.67 -12.04
CA ALA A 35 -22.67 7.54 -13.48
C ALA A 35 -21.39 6.75 -13.85
N ALA A 36 -20.46 6.60 -12.89
CA ALA A 36 -19.27 5.79 -13.02
C ALA A 36 -19.45 4.34 -12.51
N ASN A 37 -20.65 3.95 -12.04
CA ASN A 37 -20.93 2.58 -11.64
C ASN A 37 -21.14 1.69 -12.87
N PHE A 38 -20.05 1.04 -13.31
CA PHE A 38 -20.06 -0.01 -14.33
C PHE A 38 -19.76 -1.36 -13.67
N GLY A 39 -20.28 -2.46 -14.23
CA GLY A 39 -20.10 -3.84 -13.71
C GLY A 39 -18.68 -4.41 -13.85
N CYS A 40 -17.66 -3.60 -13.62
CA CYS A 40 -16.27 -3.89 -13.83
C CYS A 40 -15.52 -4.08 -12.50
N SER A 41 -15.37 -5.31 -12.00
CA SER A 41 -14.88 -5.57 -10.63
C SER A 41 -13.63 -6.47 -10.54
N GLY A 42 -12.69 -6.35 -11.49
CA GLY A 42 -11.37 -7.00 -11.40
C GLY A 42 -11.04 -8.02 -12.48
N GLY A 43 -11.63 -7.87 -13.68
CA GLY A 43 -11.36 -8.72 -14.84
C GLY A 43 -11.72 -8.06 -16.19
N CYS A 44 -11.95 -6.74 -16.20
CA CYS A 44 -12.34 -6.04 -17.42
C CYS A 44 -11.17 -5.85 -18.36
N ALA A 45 -11.49 -5.61 -19.64
CA ALA A 45 -10.52 -5.07 -20.58
C ALA A 45 -9.95 -3.75 -20.04
N GLY A 46 -8.63 -3.61 -20.12
CA GLY A 46 -7.94 -2.40 -19.70
C GLY A 46 -8.25 -1.25 -20.64
N GLN A 47 -8.38 -0.05 -20.10
CA GLN A 47 -8.51 1.20 -20.81
C GLN A 47 -7.31 2.11 -20.49
N ASN A 48 -7.21 3.22 -21.21
CA ASN A 48 -6.24 4.27 -20.97
C ASN A 48 -6.88 5.66 -21.15
N LEU A 49 -6.19 6.67 -20.64
CA LEU A 49 -6.42 8.07 -20.97
C LEU A 49 -5.67 8.42 -22.26
N SER A 50 -6.34 9.09 -23.19
CA SER A 50 -5.69 9.77 -24.32
C SER A 50 -5.06 11.10 -23.89
N ALA A 51 -4.11 11.60 -24.67
CA ALA A 51 -3.49 12.90 -24.42
C ALA A 51 -4.51 14.05 -24.32
N GLU A 52 -5.62 13.97 -25.06
CA GLU A 52 -6.70 14.95 -25.00
C GLU A 52 -7.51 14.83 -23.70
N GLU A 53 -7.82 13.62 -23.26
CA GLU A 53 -8.47 13.40 -21.96
C GLU A 53 -7.58 13.86 -20.79
N VAL A 54 -6.27 13.69 -20.91
CA VAL A 54 -5.30 14.23 -19.95
C VAL A 54 -5.34 15.75 -19.94
N ARG A 55 -5.42 16.41 -21.11
CA ARG A 55 -5.61 17.86 -21.19
C ARG A 55 -6.91 18.27 -20.51
N ILE A 56 -8.01 17.55 -20.73
CA ILE A 56 -9.31 17.83 -20.09
C ILE A 56 -9.22 17.79 -18.57
N VAL A 57 -8.56 16.79 -17.99
CA VAL A 57 -8.36 16.70 -16.52
C VAL A 57 -7.59 17.92 -16.00
N ILE A 58 -6.48 18.29 -16.65
CA ILE A 58 -5.69 19.48 -16.25
C ILE A 58 -6.52 20.76 -16.42
N GLY A 59 -7.25 20.90 -17.54
CA GLY A 59 -8.08 22.07 -17.82
C GLY A 59 -9.21 22.26 -16.81
N ASN A 60 -9.88 21.18 -16.40
CA ASN A 60 -10.85 21.21 -15.32
C ASN A 60 -10.19 21.68 -14.01
N GLY A 61 -9.02 21.13 -13.66
CA GLY A 61 -8.26 21.56 -12.48
C GLY A 61 -7.92 23.06 -12.50
N VAL A 62 -7.46 23.58 -13.63
CA VAL A 62 -7.16 25.02 -13.81
C VAL A 62 -8.41 25.88 -13.70
N LEU A 63 -9.56 25.44 -14.25
CA LEU A 63 -10.82 26.14 -14.08
C LEU A 63 -11.27 26.18 -12.62
N GLY A 64 -11.13 25.06 -11.91
CA GLY A 64 -11.38 25.00 -10.47
C GLY A 64 -10.48 25.98 -9.71
N ALA A 65 -9.19 26.01 -10.03
CA ALA A 65 -8.22 26.90 -9.37
C ALA A 65 -8.54 28.38 -9.61
N GLN A 66 -8.93 28.74 -10.84
CA GLN A 66 -9.39 30.08 -11.18
C GLN A 66 -10.66 30.47 -10.42
N ALA A 67 -11.62 29.54 -10.28
CA ALA A 67 -12.85 29.78 -9.54
C ALA A 67 -12.61 29.96 -8.02
N LEU A 68 -11.61 29.27 -7.47
CA LEU A 68 -11.19 29.42 -6.07
C LEU A 68 -10.22 30.58 -5.85
N GLY A 69 -9.69 31.20 -6.92
CA GLY A 69 -8.73 32.30 -6.82
C GLY A 69 -7.32 31.87 -6.39
N VAL A 70 -6.93 30.62 -6.68
CA VAL A 70 -5.65 30.01 -6.26
C VAL A 70 -4.80 29.59 -7.47
N GLN A 71 -3.53 29.23 -7.23
CA GLN A 71 -2.60 28.76 -8.28
C GLN A 71 -1.93 27.46 -7.82
N ALA A 72 -2.19 26.36 -8.52
CA ALA A 72 -1.75 25.03 -8.12
C ALA A 72 -0.84 24.34 -9.16
N THR A 73 -0.20 23.27 -8.70
CA THR A 73 0.51 22.29 -9.53
C THR A 73 -0.33 21.02 -9.65
N PHE A 74 -0.45 20.50 -10.87
CA PHE A 74 -1.26 19.32 -11.20
C PHE A 74 -0.40 18.25 -11.87
N ALA A 75 -0.56 16.99 -11.48
CA ALA A 75 0.05 15.85 -12.14
C ALA A 75 -1.00 14.80 -12.48
N VAL A 76 -0.99 14.31 -13.72
CA VAL A 76 -1.80 13.15 -14.14
C VAL A 76 -0.87 11.99 -14.43
N VAL A 77 -1.16 10.83 -13.87
CA VAL A 77 -0.44 9.58 -14.13
C VAL A 77 -1.39 8.53 -14.72
N ASP A 78 -0.87 7.61 -15.53
CA ASP A 78 -1.61 6.39 -15.88
C ASP A 78 -1.60 5.38 -14.72
N ARG A 79 -2.34 4.27 -14.90
CA ARG A 79 -2.44 3.22 -13.88
C ARG A 79 -1.10 2.67 -13.42
N VAL A 80 -0.08 2.63 -14.28
CA VAL A 80 1.27 2.12 -13.94
C VAL A 80 2.25 3.22 -13.56
N GLY A 81 1.77 4.45 -13.35
CA GLY A 81 2.54 5.57 -12.81
C GLY A 81 3.36 6.33 -13.84
N ASN A 82 3.11 6.15 -15.15
CA ASN A 82 3.69 7.03 -16.14
C ASN A 82 3.10 8.43 -15.98
N VAL A 83 3.93 9.44 -15.77
CA VAL A 83 3.47 10.84 -15.78
C VAL A 83 2.98 11.19 -17.18
N LEU A 84 1.68 11.43 -17.32
CA LEU A 84 1.02 11.79 -18.58
C LEU A 84 0.99 13.29 -18.80
N ALA A 85 0.89 14.07 -17.73
CA ALA A 85 1.11 15.51 -17.74
C ALA A 85 1.57 15.97 -16.35
N LEU A 86 2.39 17.03 -16.34
CA LEU A 86 2.76 17.76 -15.15
C LEU A 86 2.66 19.24 -15.48
N TYR A 87 1.74 19.94 -14.83
CA TYR A 87 1.37 21.31 -15.13
C TYR A 87 1.50 22.17 -13.89
N GLN A 88 2.23 23.28 -13.97
CA GLN A 88 2.38 24.22 -12.87
C GLN A 88 1.82 25.57 -13.31
N MET A 89 0.74 26.03 -12.65
CA MET A 89 0.16 27.34 -12.97
C MET A 89 1.20 28.45 -12.75
N PRO A 90 1.20 29.51 -13.57
CA PRO A 90 1.99 30.70 -13.30
C PRO A 90 1.69 31.24 -11.90
N GLY A 91 2.73 31.37 -11.07
CA GLY A 91 2.60 31.85 -9.68
C GLY A 91 2.29 30.77 -8.63
N ALA A 92 2.12 29.51 -9.03
CA ALA A 92 1.99 28.41 -8.08
C ALA A 92 3.28 28.23 -7.25
N ALA A 93 3.12 27.71 -6.02
CA ALA A 93 4.24 27.35 -5.16
C ALA A 93 5.22 26.43 -5.91
N GLN A 94 6.51 26.74 -5.79
CA GLN A 94 7.57 25.97 -6.43
C GLN A 94 7.99 24.78 -5.58
N ASP A 95 7.88 24.94 -4.28
CA ASP A 95 8.36 24.02 -3.26
C ASP A 95 7.26 23.74 -2.24
N THR A 96 7.36 22.57 -1.63
CA THR A 96 6.54 22.11 -0.51
C THR A 96 7.44 21.54 0.58
N VAL A 97 6.97 21.59 1.83
CA VAL A 97 7.75 21.20 3.01
C VAL A 97 7.07 20.04 3.70
N PHE A 98 7.82 18.98 4.00
CA PHE A 98 7.32 17.88 4.82
C PHE A 98 6.99 18.36 6.24
N ASP A 99 5.74 18.14 6.66
CA ASP A 99 5.28 18.42 8.02
C ASP A 99 4.43 17.27 8.54
N GLY A 100 5.02 16.47 9.43
CA GLY A 100 4.31 15.38 10.09
C GLY A 100 3.30 15.86 11.15
N GLN A 101 3.28 17.15 11.47
CA GLN A 101 2.45 17.78 12.51
C GLN A 101 2.71 17.24 13.92
N PHE A 102 3.90 16.67 14.16
CA PHE A 102 4.36 16.23 15.49
C PHE A 102 5.42 17.16 16.09
N GLY A 103 5.86 18.19 15.35
CA GLY A 103 7.00 19.04 15.73
C GLY A 103 8.32 18.26 15.81
N ALA A 104 8.40 17.13 15.10
CA ALA A 104 9.57 16.28 15.05
C ALA A 104 10.68 16.90 14.21
N ALA A 105 11.92 16.54 14.55
CA ALA A 105 13.10 16.89 13.78
C ALA A 105 13.83 15.62 13.32
N GLY A 106 14.44 15.69 12.14
CA GLY A 106 15.16 14.58 11.52
C GLY A 106 14.32 13.81 10.49
N GLY A 107 14.94 12.82 9.86
CA GLY A 107 14.32 12.10 8.74
C GLY A 107 13.97 13.07 7.60
N LEU A 108 12.71 13.03 7.15
CA LEU A 108 12.20 13.96 6.13
C LEU A 108 11.55 15.22 6.72
N GLU A 109 11.36 15.33 8.04
CA GLU A 109 10.69 16.48 8.66
C GLU A 109 11.37 17.80 8.34
N GLY A 110 10.59 18.79 7.87
CA GLY A 110 11.09 20.10 7.49
C GLY A 110 11.91 20.13 6.18
N LEU A 111 12.05 19.00 5.49
CA LEU A 111 12.71 18.95 4.19
C LEU A 111 11.84 19.65 3.13
N THR A 112 12.46 20.54 2.36
CA THR A 112 11.83 21.20 1.23
C THR A 112 12.09 20.42 -0.06
N VAL A 113 11.03 20.14 -0.82
CA VAL A 113 11.09 19.47 -2.13
C VAL A 113 10.21 20.21 -3.15
N PRO A 114 10.46 20.07 -4.46
CA PRO A 114 9.61 20.71 -5.45
C PRO A 114 8.15 20.24 -5.39
N SER A 115 7.20 21.16 -5.47
CA SER A 115 5.75 20.88 -5.48
C SER A 115 5.33 19.92 -6.60
N THR A 116 6.09 19.91 -7.70
CA THR A 116 5.91 18.97 -8.81
C THR A 116 6.14 17.51 -8.42
N LEU A 117 7.07 17.23 -7.49
CA LEU A 117 7.31 15.87 -6.99
C LEU A 117 6.18 15.40 -6.08
N ALA A 118 5.65 16.30 -5.26
CA ALA A 118 4.49 16.05 -4.41
C ALA A 118 3.24 15.75 -5.24
N ALA A 119 2.94 16.58 -6.26
CA ALA A 119 1.83 16.35 -7.16
C ALA A 119 1.89 14.97 -7.85
N ILE A 120 3.08 14.55 -8.34
CA ILE A 120 3.25 13.20 -8.93
C ILE A 120 2.99 12.11 -7.89
N SER A 121 3.49 12.26 -6.67
CA SER A 121 3.34 11.26 -5.60
C SER A 121 1.88 11.15 -5.15
N LYS A 122 1.15 12.28 -5.06
CA LYS A 122 -0.30 12.33 -4.82
C LYS A 122 -1.10 11.63 -5.92
N ALA A 123 -0.80 11.92 -7.19
CA ALA A 123 -1.44 11.29 -8.35
C ALA A 123 -1.21 9.76 -8.37
N GLY A 124 0.06 9.37 -8.15
CA GLY A 124 0.47 7.98 -8.05
C GLY A 124 -0.22 7.23 -6.92
N THR A 125 -0.44 7.89 -5.78
CA THR A 125 -1.13 7.28 -4.64
C THR A 125 -2.56 6.90 -4.97
N GLY A 126 -3.31 7.81 -5.60
CA GLY A 126 -4.67 7.51 -6.08
C GLY A 126 -4.67 6.32 -7.06
N ALA A 127 -3.74 6.31 -8.01
CA ALA A 127 -3.61 5.23 -8.99
C ALA A 127 -3.16 3.89 -8.40
N TYR A 128 -2.27 3.88 -7.40
CA TYR A 128 -1.61 2.66 -6.93
C TYR A 128 -2.36 1.94 -5.83
N LEU A 129 -3.10 2.68 -4.99
CA LEU A 129 -3.95 2.11 -3.92
C LEU A 129 -5.31 1.63 -4.45
N SER A 130 -5.70 2.06 -5.65
CA SER A 130 -6.98 1.72 -6.25
C SER A 130 -6.89 0.50 -7.17
N SER A 131 -8.05 -0.08 -7.46
CA SER A 131 -8.20 -1.16 -8.45
C SER A 131 -9.56 -1.07 -9.14
N GLN A 132 -9.93 -2.06 -9.95
CA GLN A 132 -11.32 -2.16 -10.42
C GLN A 132 -12.29 -2.52 -9.27
N GLY A 133 -11.81 -3.05 -8.14
CA GLY A 133 -12.63 -3.44 -6.99
C GLY A 133 -12.73 -2.40 -5.86
N ASN A 134 -11.94 -1.32 -5.88
CA ASN A 134 -11.90 -0.30 -4.84
C ASN A 134 -11.33 1.02 -5.37
N ALA A 135 -11.75 2.15 -4.81
CA ALA A 135 -11.22 3.48 -5.10
C ALA A 135 -10.76 4.13 -3.79
N PHE A 136 -9.45 4.39 -3.68
CA PHE A 136 -8.81 5.01 -2.53
C PHE A 136 -8.09 6.29 -2.92
N SER A 137 -8.14 7.26 -2.03
CA SER A 137 -7.50 8.56 -2.20
C SER A 137 -6.28 8.70 -1.28
N THR A 138 -5.63 9.84 -1.39
CA THR A 138 -4.65 10.30 -0.40
C THR A 138 -5.22 10.46 1.02
N ARG A 139 -6.52 10.76 1.19
CA ARG A 139 -7.16 10.70 2.53
C ARG A 139 -7.26 9.28 3.07
N THR A 140 -7.60 8.32 2.20
CA THR A 140 -7.56 6.91 2.59
C THR A 140 -6.16 6.54 3.07
N ALA A 141 -5.14 6.92 2.29
CA ALA A 141 -3.74 6.73 2.65
C ALA A 141 -3.39 7.40 3.98
N SER A 142 -3.79 8.65 4.19
CA SER A 142 -3.59 9.38 5.45
C SER A 142 -4.13 8.60 6.65
N GLN A 143 -5.34 8.06 6.56
CA GLN A 143 -5.97 7.36 7.69
C GLN A 143 -5.25 6.05 8.05
N ILE A 144 -4.76 5.30 7.06
CA ILE A 144 -4.29 3.92 7.25
C ILE A 144 -2.79 3.81 7.57
N ILE A 145 -2.06 4.92 7.67
CA ILE A 145 -0.61 4.93 7.95
C ILE A 145 -0.27 5.47 9.34
N GLN A 146 -1.27 5.74 10.17
CA GLN A 146 -1.12 6.54 11.38
C GLN A 146 -0.69 5.69 12.58
N ASP A 147 -0.30 6.36 13.65
CA ASP A 147 0.02 5.73 14.92
C ASP A 147 -1.15 4.94 15.50
N HIS A 148 -2.40 5.36 15.22
CA HIS A 148 -3.64 4.67 15.60
C HIS A 148 -4.60 4.55 14.40
N PHE A 149 -5.39 3.47 14.36
CA PHE A 149 -6.47 3.28 13.39
C PHE A 149 -7.82 3.33 14.13
N ASN A 150 -8.52 4.45 14.19
CA ASN A 150 -8.34 5.71 13.48
C ASN A 150 -7.45 6.73 14.22
N PRO A 151 -6.96 7.78 13.54
CA PRO A 151 -6.32 8.92 14.19
C PRO A 151 -7.18 9.54 15.29
N GLY A 152 -6.57 9.85 16.43
CA GLY A 152 -7.24 10.45 17.59
C GLY A 152 -7.97 9.46 18.50
N GLU A 153 -8.07 8.18 18.12
CA GLU A 153 -8.49 7.13 19.05
C GLU A 153 -7.29 6.62 19.85
N GLU A 154 -7.48 6.41 21.16
CA GLU A 154 -6.48 5.83 22.05
C GLU A 154 -6.69 4.30 22.16
N ASP A 155 -5.62 3.57 22.54
CA ASP A 155 -5.65 2.13 22.79
C ASP A 155 -6.16 1.28 21.60
N GLN A 156 -5.88 1.75 20.37
CA GLN A 156 -6.14 1.02 19.12
C GLN A 156 -4.83 0.70 18.40
N PRO A 157 -4.73 -0.44 17.69
CA PRO A 157 -3.59 -0.71 16.82
C PRO A 157 -3.36 0.41 15.80
N GLY A 158 -2.15 0.48 15.26
CA GLY A 158 -1.85 1.41 14.18
C GLY A 158 -2.64 1.20 12.91
N GLY A 159 -2.53 2.19 12.02
CA GLY A 159 -2.93 2.06 10.64
C GLY A 159 -2.40 0.77 10.01
N PRO A 160 -3.23 0.01 9.26
CA PRO A 160 -2.82 -1.28 8.71
C PRO A 160 -1.63 -1.19 7.75
N LEU A 161 -1.40 -0.04 7.13
CA LEU A 161 -0.27 0.22 6.23
C LEU A 161 0.74 1.20 6.82
N PHE A 162 0.88 1.24 8.15
CA PHE A 162 1.88 2.07 8.82
C PHE A 162 3.28 1.93 8.19
N GLY A 163 3.85 3.04 7.71
CA GLY A 163 5.16 3.08 7.05
C GLY A 163 5.15 2.74 5.56
N VAL A 164 4.00 2.56 4.90
CA VAL A 164 3.93 2.30 3.45
C VAL A 164 4.46 3.45 2.60
N GLN A 165 4.58 4.66 3.15
CA GLN A 165 5.11 5.83 2.46
C GLN A 165 6.53 5.57 1.94
N PHE A 166 7.32 4.74 2.63
CA PHE A 166 8.68 4.37 2.23
C PHE A 166 8.70 3.17 1.28
N SER A 167 7.79 3.17 0.30
CA SER A 167 7.72 2.24 -0.81
C SER A 167 7.64 3.00 -2.13
N GLN A 168 7.77 2.32 -3.25
CA GLN A 168 7.75 2.91 -4.59
C GLN A 168 8.87 3.93 -4.85
N LEU A 169 9.92 3.93 -4.02
CA LEU A 169 10.95 4.96 -4.03
C LEU A 169 11.80 4.92 -5.32
N PRO A 170 12.29 6.08 -5.81
CA PRO A 170 13.05 6.17 -7.05
C PRO A 170 14.43 5.51 -6.99
N CYS A 171 14.99 5.31 -5.78
CA CYS A 171 16.21 4.57 -5.58
C CYS A 171 16.04 3.03 -5.68
N GLY A 172 14.80 2.50 -5.63
CA GLY A 172 14.54 1.07 -5.51
C GLY A 172 14.83 0.28 -6.78
N ASP A 173 15.34 -0.95 -6.66
CA ASP A 173 15.79 -1.74 -7.81
C ASP A 173 14.65 -2.30 -8.69
N LEU A 174 13.41 -2.25 -8.19
CA LEU A 174 12.22 -2.69 -8.92
C LEU A 174 11.69 -1.57 -9.81
N ASN A 175 11.49 -0.37 -9.26
CA ASN A 175 10.83 0.73 -9.98
C ASN A 175 11.81 1.68 -10.68
N GLY A 176 13.02 1.86 -10.14
CA GLY A 176 13.95 2.90 -10.59
C GLY A 176 14.93 2.51 -11.69
N GLY A 177 15.15 1.23 -11.97
CA GLY A 177 16.42 0.82 -12.61
C GLY A 177 16.36 0.16 -13.99
N SER A 178 15.21 -0.35 -14.46
CA SER A 178 15.25 -1.22 -15.66
C SER A 178 13.99 -1.33 -16.50
N SER A 179 12.97 -0.49 -16.29
CA SER A 179 11.69 -0.64 -16.99
C SER A 179 11.57 0.18 -18.27
N GLY A 180 12.53 1.07 -18.58
CA GLY A 180 12.44 1.91 -19.79
C GLY A 180 11.16 2.75 -19.77
N SER A 181 10.27 2.62 -20.76
CA SER A 181 8.93 3.23 -20.75
C SER A 181 7.85 2.38 -20.06
N ALA A 182 8.13 1.10 -19.76
CA ALA A 182 7.19 0.21 -19.10
C ALA A 182 7.10 0.49 -17.59
N GLY A 183 5.97 0.19 -16.96
CA GLY A 183 5.78 0.32 -15.52
C GLY A 183 6.08 -0.97 -14.72
N PRO A 184 5.78 -1.00 -13.41
CA PRO A 184 5.41 0.16 -12.60
C PRO A 184 6.55 1.19 -12.50
N LYS A 185 6.18 2.45 -12.27
CA LYS A 185 7.10 3.59 -12.11
C LYS A 185 7.29 3.92 -10.63
N SER A 186 8.42 4.50 -10.30
CA SER A 186 8.66 5.02 -8.95
C SER A 186 7.84 6.28 -8.72
N LEU A 187 7.39 6.48 -7.49
CA LEU A 187 6.79 7.73 -7.02
C LEU A 187 7.89 8.55 -6.32
N PRO A 188 8.10 9.83 -6.69
CA PRO A 188 9.24 10.61 -6.20
C PRO A 188 9.38 10.61 -4.68
N LEU A 189 8.28 10.81 -3.96
CA LEU A 189 8.24 10.88 -2.50
C LEU A 189 7.62 9.62 -1.87
N GLY A 190 7.46 8.55 -2.65
CA GLY A 190 6.70 7.37 -2.25
C GLY A 190 5.18 7.61 -2.26
N LEU A 191 4.44 6.88 -1.44
CA LEU A 191 2.99 7.06 -1.30
C LEU A 191 2.69 8.24 -0.38
N SER A 192 1.71 9.04 -0.80
CA SER A 192 1.33 10.30 -0.18
C SER A 192 0.22 10.13 0.84
N ALA A 193 0.43 10.70 2.02
CA ALA A 193 -0.62 10.91 3.03
C ALA A 193 -1.36 12.24 2.82
N ASP A 194 -0.76 13.13 2.04
CA ASP A 194 -1.19 14.50 1.91
C ASP A 194 -2.39 14.60 0.94
N PRO A 195 -3.52 15.22 1.32
CA PRO A 195 -4.70 15.37 0.47
C PRO A 195 -4.41 15.94 -0.92
N GLY A 196 -5.33 15.73 -1.86
CA GLY A 196 -5.20 16.21 -3.25
C GLY A 196 -4.85 15.15 -4.29
N GLY A 197 -4.72 13.88 -3.90
CA GLY A 197 -4.58 12.75 -4.82
C GLY A 197 -5.83 11.87 -4.93
N LEU A 198 -6.36 11.71 -6.15
CA LEU A 198 -7.56 10.89 -6.46
C LEU A 198 -7.34 9.93 -7.64
N PRO A 199 -7.97 8.74 -7.64
CA PRO A 199 -7.96 7.83 -8.78
C PRO A 199 -8.87 8.34 -9.92
N LEU A 200 -8.52 7.97 -11.15
CA LEU A 200 -9.29 8.29 -12.36
C LEU A 200 -9.84 7.00 -12.99
N TYR A 201 -11.15 6.98 -13.26
CA TYR A 201 -11.86 5.83 -13.83
C TYR A 201 -12.51 6.15 -15.17
N LYS A 202 -12.46 5.18 -16.09
CA LYS A 202 -13.14 5.25 -17.39
C LYS A 202 -13.98 4.00 -17.57
N ASN A 203 -15.30 4.15 -17.66
CA ASN A 203 -16.25 3.03 -17.72
C ASN A 203 -16.01 1.98 -16.59
N GLY A 204 -15.71 2.44 -15.38
CA GLY A 204 -15.42 1.60 -14.20
C GLY A 204 -14.06 0.90 -14.20
N ASP A 205 -13.23 1.06 -15.23
CA ASP A 205 -11.82 0.64 -15.20
C ASP A 205 -10.94 1.77 -14.67
N LEU A 206 -9.99 1.42 -13.80
CA LEU A 206 -9.01 2.37 -13.29
C LEU A 206 -7.98 2.67 -14.38
N VAL A 207 -7.88 3.94 -14.78
CA VAL A 207 -7.02 4.38 -15.88
C VAL A 207 -5.84 5.25 -15.42
N GLY A 208 -5.85 5.71 -14.18
CA GLY A 208 -4.79 6.57 -13.65
C GLY A 208 -5.13 7.27 -12.34
N GLY A 209 -4.47 8.40 -12.11
CA GLY A 209 -4.70 9.26 -10.96
C GLY A 209 -4.34 10.72 -11.25
N ILE A 210 -4.97 11.64 -10.52
CA ILE A 210 -4.68 13.08 -10.50
C ILE A 210 -4.14 13.44 -9.12
N GLY A 211 -3.14 14.30 -9.08
CA GLY A 211 -2.54 14.86 -7.87
C GLY A 211 -2.44 16.36 -7.96
N VAL A 212 -2.77 17.06 -6.88
CA VAL A 212 -2.74 18.51 -6.77
C VAL A 212 -1.86 18.92 -5.59
N GLU A 213 -1.01 19.92 -5.81
CA GLU A 213 -0.20 20.56 -4.77
C GLU A 213 -0.37 22.09 -4.89
N LEU A 214 -0.68 22.75 -3.79
CA LEU A 214 -1.06 24.16 -3.73
C LEU A 214 -0.43 24.86 -2.52
N ASP A 215 -0.59 24.30 -1.32
CA ASP A 215 -0.38 25.05 -0.08
C ASP A 215 1.09 25.10 0.36
N GLY A 216 1.94 24.27 -0.25
CA GLY A 216 3.38 24.20 0.03
C GLY A 216 3.70 23.41 1.30
N ILE A 217 2.77 22.58 1.77
CA ILE A 217 2.95 21.74 2.95
C ILE A 217 2.58 20.29 2.61
N TYR A 218 3.58 19.43 2.57
CA TYR A 218 3.41 18.00 2.36
C TYR A 218 3.12 17.29 3.69
N ARG A 219 1.83 17.12 4.00
CA ARG A 219 1.37 16.72 5.34
C ARG A 219 0.52 15.44 5.33
N LEU A 220 -0.25 15.27 6.40
CA LEU A 220 -1.24 14.22 6.59
C LEU A 220 -2.44 14.82 7.35
N ASP A 221 -3.61 14.21 7.17
CA ASP A 221 -4.79 14.53 7.96
C ASP A 221 -4.79 13.70 9.26
N ARG A 222 -4.59 14.36 10.40
CA ARG A 222 -4.58 13.75 11.74
C ARG A 222 -5.94 13.77 12.42
N ASN A 223 -6.92 14.48 11.87
CA ASN A 223 -8.25 14.59 12.47
C ASN A 223 -9.30 14.03 11.50
N ILE A 224 -9.76 12.82 11.79
CA ILE A 224 -10.81 12.21 10.96
C ILE A 224 -12.22 12.51 11.48
N GLN A 225 -12.36 13.29 12.56
CA GLN A 225 -13.64 13.57 13.22
C GLN A 225 -14.31 14.84 12.69
N ASP A 226 -13.57 15.68 11.98
CA ASP A 226 -14.10 16.82 11.24
C ASP A 226 -14.22 16.52 9.75
N ARG A 227 -14.90 17.47 9.08
CA ARG A 227 -14.96 17.59 7.63
C ARG A 227 -14.25 18.88 7.30
N ASP A 228 -13.03 18.78 6.81
CA ASP A 228 -12.30 19.94 6.32
C ASP A 228 -12.61 20.19 4.83
N LEU A 229 -12.31 21.39 4.34
CA LEU A 229 -12.43 21.72 2.92
C LEU A 229 -11.05 22.05 2.38
N ASP A 230 -10.17 21.06 2.38
CA ASP A 230 -8.84 21.18 1.81
C ASP A 230 -8.91 21.59 0.31
N PRO A 231 -8.31 22.74 -0.08
CA PRO A 231 -8.38 23.23 -1.45
C PRO A 231 -7.75 22.28 -2.49
N GLU A 232 -6.75 21.48 -2.12
CA GLU A 232 -6.10 20.55 -3.05
C GLU A 232 -6.99 19.35 -3.33
N GLU A 233 -7.61 18.79 -2.30
CA GLU A 233 -8.63 17.75 -2.47
C GLU A 233 -9.78 18.26 -3.33
N GLN A 234 -10.26 19.46 -3.02
CA GLN A 234 -11.29 20.12 -3.78
C GLN A 234 -10.90 20.12 -5.27
N LEU A 235 -9.74 20.70 -5.60
CA LEU A 235 -9.29 20.83 -6.99
C LEU A 235 -9.11 19.48 -7.67
N ALA A 236 -8.62 18.46 -6.95
CA ALA A 236 -8.51 17.10 -7.47
C ALA A 236 -9.89 16.52 -7.82
N LEU A 237 -10.88 16.71 -6.95
CA LEU A 237 -12.26 16.25 -7.18
C LEU A 237 -12.85 16.90 -8.42
N PHE A 238 -12.71 18.23 -8.54
CA PHE A 238 -13.20 18.98 -9.70
C PHE A 238 -12.47 18.57 -11.00
N ALA A 239 -11.15 18.40 -10.95
CA ALA A 239 -10.35 17.91 -12.08
C ALA A 239 -10.80 16.52 -12.57
N SER A 240 -11.17 15.65 -11.62
CA SER A 240 -11.55 14.26 -11.87
C SER A 240 -12.98 14.07 -12.41
N GLN A 241 -13.81 15.12 -12.51
CA GLN A 241 -15.26 14.98 -12.73
C GLN A 241 -15.67 14.11 -13.94
N SER A 242 -14.91 14.14 -15.03
CA SER A 242 -15.17 13.32 -16.24
C SER A 242 -14.69 11.88 -16.12
N PHE A 243 -13.93 11.58 -15.07
CA PHE A 243 -13.29 10.30 -14.77
C PHE A 243 -13.45 9.94 -13.28
N ALA A 244 -14.58 10.34 -12.69
CA ALA A 244 -14.81 10.18 -11.26
C ALA A 244 -14.82 8.71 -10.85
N ALA A 245 -14.42 8.43 -9.61
CA ALA A 245 -14.50 7.09 -9.05
C ALA A 245 -15.95 6.58 -8.99
N PRO A 246 -16.21 5.29 -9.24
CA PRO A 246 -17.52 4.69 -9.01
C PRO A 246 -17.93 4.87 -7.54
N SER A 247 -19.12 5.44 -7.30
CA SER A 247 -19.59 5.75 -5.95
C SER A 247 -19.59 4.53 -5.03
N GLU A 248 -19.94 3.36 -5.57
CA GLU A 248 -20.04 2.09 -4.83
C GLU A 248 -18.67 1.54 -4.34
N ARG A 249 -17.55 2.09 -4.84
CA ARG A 249 -16.18 1.58 -4.59
C ARG A 249 -15.31 2.52 -3.80
N THR A 250 -15.77 3.73 -3.56
CA THR A 250 -15.07 4.72 -2.75
C THR A 250 -14.79 4.16 -1.36
N GLY A 251 -13.70 4.63 -0.73
CA GLY A 251 -13.28 4.19 0.60
C GLY A 251 -14.42 4.19 1.62
N ASP A 252 -15.34 5.15 1.54
CA ASP A 252 -16.45 5.30 2.50
C ASP A 252 -17.43 4.10 2.49
N ASN A 253 -17.39 3.28 1.44
CA ASN A 253 -18.18 2.06 1.29
C ASN A 253 -17.43 0.77 1.70
N ILE A 254 -16.15 0.89 2.09
CA ILE A 254 -15.28 -0.22 2.47
C ILE A 254 -15.05 -0.19 3.98
N PHE A 255 -15.14 -1.36 4.61
CA PHE A 255 -15.08 -1.51 6.06
C PHE A 255 -13.91 -2.41 6.45
N VAL A 256 -12.95 -1.86 7.18
CA VAL A 256 -11.78 -2.56 7.71
C VAL A 256 -11.88 -2.54 9.23
N ALA A 257 -11.86 -3.72 9.85
CA ALA A 257 -12.05 -3.87 11.30
C ALA A 257 -13.32 -3.16 11.85
N GLY A 258 -14.38 -3.12 11.04
CA GLY A 258 -15.64 -2.45 11.39
C GLY A 258 -15.63 -0.92 11.20
N LYS A 259 -14.54 -0.34 10.71
CA LYS A 259 -14.37 1.11 10.48
C LYS A 259 -14.42 1.41 8.98
N THR A 260 -15.04 2.53 8.60
CA THR A 260 -15.03 3.02 7.22
C THR A 260 -13.70 3.69 6.90
N LEU A 261 -13.29 3.60 5.63
CA LEU A 261 -12.14 4.35 5.12
C LEU A 261 -12.61 5.68 4.53
N ARG A 262 -11.87 6.77 4.69
CA ARG A 262 -12.24 8.06 4.08
C ARG A 262 -11.86 8.07 2.61
N PHE A 263 -12.72 8.59 1.74
CA PHE A 263 -12.37 8.90 0.35
C PHE A 263 -12.14 10.40 0.13
N THR A 264 -13.15 11.24 0.33
CA THR A 264 -13.00 12.70 0.30
C THR A 264 -13.87 13.35 1.37
N ASP A 265 -13.47 14.53 1.87
CA ASP A 265 -14.41 15.39 2.60
C ASP A 265 -15.20 16.28 1.66
N ALA A 266 -14.54 16.80 0.63
CA ALA A 266 -15.18 17.59 -0.40
C ALA A 266 -16.17 16.72 -1.19
N ALA A 267 -17.28 17.34 -1.57
CA ALA A 267 -18.26 16.84 -2.53
C ALA A 267 -18.33 17.78 -3.73
N GLN A 268 -18.80 17.27 -4.88
CA GLN A 268 -18.92 18.08 -6.09
C GLN A 268 -19.87 19.28 -5.90
N SER A 269 -20.82 19.19 -4.96
CA SER A 269 -21.72 20.28 -4.58
C SER A 269 -21.06 21.40 -3.77
N ASP A 270 -19.88 21.17 -3.17
CA ASP A 270 -19.15 22.20 -2.44
C ASP A 270 -18.41 23.16 -3.37
N PHE A 271 -18.37 22.85 -4.67
CA PHE A 271 -17.76 23.68 -5.70
C PHE A 271 -18.70 24.74 -6.26
N PRO A 272 -18.19 25.97 -6.51
CA PRO A 272 -18.96 26.95 -7.25
C PRO A 272 -19.27 26.43 -8.65
N VAL A 273 -20.43 26.82 -9.19
CA VAL A 273 -20.77 26.54 -10.59
C VAL A 273 -19.83 27.36 -11.48
N VAL A 274 -18.98 26.67 -12.23
CA VAL A 274 -18.02 27.29 -13.15
C VAL A 274 -18.57 27.21 -14.57
N ALA A 275 -18.44 28.27 -15.36
CA ALA A 275 -18.73 28.21 -16.79
C ALA A 275 -17.71 27.30 -17.47
N GLU A 276 -18.17 26.36 -18.31
CA GLU A 276 -17.33 25.40 -19.04
C GLU A 276 -16.58 26.05 -20.22
N ILE A 277 -15.84 27.13 -19.96
CA ILE A 277 -14.96 27.73 -20.95
C ILE A 277 -13.58 27.13 -20.73
N PHE A 278 -13.18 26.21 -21.61
CA PHE A 278 -11.90 25.52 -21.46
C PHE A 278 -10.72 26.51 -21.53
N PRO A 279 -9.80 26.51 -20.56
CA PRO A 279 -8.72 27.48 -20.50
C PRO A 279 -7.63 27.15 -21.52
N ASP A 280 -6.95 28.18 -22.03
CA ASP A 280 -5.66 27.96 -22.69
C ASP A 280 -4.62 27.65 -21.62
N LEU A 281 -4.04 26.45 -21.68
CA LEU A 281 -3.11 25.97 -20.68
C LEU A 281 -1.70 26.57 -20.86
N GLY A 282 -1.32 27.02 -22.06
CA GLY A 282 0.05 27.46 -22.36
C GLY A 282 1.06 26.30 -22.30
N ALA A 283 1.75 26.02 -23.41
CA ALA A 283 2.67 24.87 -23.51
C ALA A 283 3.88 24.97 -22.57
N GLU A 284 4.25 26.19 -22.20
CA GLU A 284 5.36 26.55 -21.31
C GLU A 284 5.12 26.19 -19.84
N ASN A 285 3.86 26.01 -19.44
CA ASN A 285 3.49 25.69 -18.06
C ASN A 285 3.51 24.18 -17.77
N PHE A 286 3.75 23.36 -18.80
CA PHE A 286 4.01 21.94 -18.62
C PHE A 286 5.49 21.71 -18.30
N VAL A 287 5.74 21.14 -17.12
CA VAL A 287 7.08 21.04 -16.53
C VAL A 287 7.67 19.66 -16.78
N ALA A 288 8.84 19.60 -17.41
CA ALA A 288 9.58 18.36 -17.59
C ALA A 288 10.42 18.02 -16.36
N ILE A 289 10.36 16.76 -15.92
CA ILE A 289 11.32 16.19 -14.97
C ILE A 289 11.91 14.97 -15.65
N PRO A 290 13.14 15.03 -16.22
CA PRO A 290 13.66 13.98 -17.08
C PRO A 290 13.53 12.55 -16.52
N ALA A 291 13.74 12.38 -15.22
CA ALA A 291 13.55 11.11 -14.51
C ALA A 291 12.12 10.53 -14.57
N PHE A 292 11.09 11.36 -14.71
CA PHE A 292 9.68 10.95 -14.66
C PHE A 292 8.91 11.22 -15.98
N GLY A 293 9.42 12.09 -16.84
CA GLY A 293 8.87 12.32 -18.19
C GLY A 293 8.99 13.76 -18.67
N SER A 294 8.46 14.01 -19.86
CA SER A 294 8.47 15.33 -20.51
C SER A 294 7.50 16.33 -19.89
N GLY A 295 6.57 15.89 -19.03
CA GLY A 295 5.49 16.73 -18.47
C GLY A 295 4.39 17.13 -19.45
N GLN A 296 4.63 16.97 -20.76
CA GLN A 296 3.65 17.28 -21.80
C GLN A 296 2.56 16.21 -21.89
N PRO A 297 1.29 16.58 -22.15
CA PRO A 297 0.19 15.63 -22.31
C PRO A 297 0.50 14.53 -23.31
N ARG A 298 0.30 13.27 -22.89
CA ARG A 298 0.51 12.08 -23.72
C ARG A 298 -0.48 10.97 -23.36
N ASP A 299 -0.63 10.02 -24.28
CA ASP A 299 -1.45 8.84 -24.05
C ASP A 299 -0.87 7.97 -22.92
N GLY A 300 -1.77 7.46 -22.06
CA GLY A 300 -1.43 6.44 -21.07
C GLY A 300 -1.35 5.05 -21.66
N GLN A 301 -0.79 4.11 -20.91
CA GLN A 301 -0.70 2.72 -21.31
C GLN A 301 -1.93 1.91 -20.89
N ILE A 302 -2.38 1.01 -21.75
CA ILE A 302 -3.45 0.06 -21.41
C ILE A 302 -2.92 -0.95 -20.39
N TYR A 303 -3.51 -1.01 -19.20
CA TYR A 303 -3.11 -1.95 -18.16
C TYR A 303 -3.32 -3.42 -18.58
N GLY A 304 -2.37 -4.27 -18.23
CA GLY A 304 -2.34 -5.67 -18.63
C GLY A 304 -1.70 -5.92 -20.00
N SER A 305 -1.22 -4.86 -20.67
CA SER A 305 -0.45 -4.96 -21.93
C SER A 305 1.06 -4.91 -21.68
N ALA A 306 1.85 -5.39 -22.65
CA ALA A 306 3.32 -5.31 -22.59
C ALA A 306 3.83 -3.87 -22.41
N ALA A 307 3.17 -2.90 -23.02
CA ALA A 307 3.57 -1.49 -22.92
C ALA A 307 3.37 -0.91 -21.52
N SER A 308 2.41 -1.44 -20.75
CA SER A 308 2.23 -1.06 -19.34
C SER A 308 3.29 -1.66 -18.41
N GLY A 309 4.05 -2.65 -18.85
CA GLY A 309 5.02 -3.36 -18.00
C GLY A 309 4.41 -4.45 -17.11
N VAL A 310 3.09 -4.45 -16.95
CA VAL A 310 2.31 -5.49 -16.26
C VAL A 310 1.47 -6.22 -17.30
N VAL A 311 1.75 -7.50 -17.54
CA VAL A 311 1.12 -8.27 -18.61
C VAL A 311 0.21 -9.33 -18.03
N ARG A 312 -1.01 -9.43 -18.55
CA ARG A 312 -1.94 -10.51 -18.21
C ARG A 312 -1.32 -11.87 -18.53
N SER A 313 -1.55 -12.83 -17.65
CA SER A 313 -1.06 -14.19 -17.73
C SER A 313 -2.07 -15.17 -17.12
N VAL A 314 -1.73 -16.44 -17.11
CA VAL A 314 -2.47 -17.49 -16.42
C VAL A 314 -1.45 -18.37 -15.70
N ARG A 315 -1.67 -18.61 -14.41
CA ARG A 315 -0.83 -19.49 -13.60
C ARG A 315 -1.70 -20.38 -12.72
N ALA A 316 -1.41 -21.68 -12.68
CA ALA A 316 -2.23 -22.67 -11.96
C ALA A 316 -3.74 -22.62 -12.30
N GLY A 317 -4.08 -22.26 -13.55
CA GLY A 317 -5.48 -22.09 -13.98
C GLY A 317 -6.16 -20.80 -13.48
N VAL A 318 -5.45 -19.93 -12.79
CA VAL A 318 -5.94 -18.64 -12.27
C VAL A 318 -5.47 -17.50 -13.16
N ALA A 319 -6.37 -16.56 -13.46
CA ALA A 319 -6.04 -15.32 -14.14
C ALA A 319 -5.05 -14.50 -13.30
N SER A 320 -3.92 -14.16 -13.91
CA SER A 320 -2.79 -13.57 -13.21
C SER A 320 -2.12 -12.48 -14.04
N ALA A 321 -1.07 -11.89 -13.50
CA ALA A 321 -0.21 -10.98 -14.21
C ALA A 321 1.26 -11.19 -13.82
N VAL A 322 2.16 -10.79 -14.73
CA VAL A 322 3.60 -10.79 -14.53
C VAL A 322 4.20 -9.46 -14.98
N LEU A 323 5.33 -9.09 -14.40
CA LEU A 323 6.14 -8.00 -14.91
C LEU A 323 6.88 -8.44 -16.18
N THR A 324 6.92 -7.56 -17.18
CA THR A 324 7.67 -7.79 -18.43
C THR A 324 8.95 -6.95 -18.47
N ASN A 325 9.97 -7.46 -19.16
CA ASN A 325 11.20 -6.73 -19.46
C ASN A 325 11.09 -6.03 -20.83
N SER A 326 12.10 -5.23 -21.18
CA SER A 326 12.13 -4.52 -22.46
C SER A 326 12.16 -5.43 -23.70
N ALA A 327 12.50 -6.71 -23.54
CA ALA A 327 12.45 -7.73 -24.60
C ALA A 327 11.09 -8.46 -24.68
N GLY A 328 10.11 -8.07 -23.85
CA GLY A 328 8.76 -8.65 -23.84
C GLY A 328 8.61 -9.95 -23.05
N GLY A 329 9.68 -10.48 -22.46
CA GLY A 329 9.65 -11.67 -21.61
C GLY A 329 9.41 -11.34 -20.13
N PRO A 330 9.12 -12.34 -19.27
CA PRO A 330 9.01 -12.12 -17.83
C PRO A 330 10.26 -11.45 -17.26
N ARG A 331 10.08 -10.40 -16.46
CA ARG A 331 11.19 -9.70 -15.79
C ARG A 331 11.84 -10.54 -14.69
N TYR A 332 11.02 -11.34 -14.01
CA TYR A 332 11.46 -12.25 -12.95
C TYR A 332 10.95 -13.67 -13.24
N PRO A 333 11.55 -14.37 -14.22
CA PRO A 333 11.20 -15.76 -14.48
C PRO A 333 11.57 -16.64 -13.28
N THR A 334 10.81 -17.71 -13.06
CA THR A 334 11.12 -18.69 -12.00
C THR A 334 12.54 -19.21 -12.15
N ARG A 335 13.31 -19.19 -11.06
CA ARG A 335 14.64 -19.79 -10.94
C ARG A 335 14.84 -20.38 -9.55
N GLY A 336 15.71 -21.36 -9.44
CA GLY A 336 16.13 -21.90 -8.14
C GLY A 336 17.38 -21.22 -7.60
N ALA A 337 17.59 -21.29 -6.28
CA ALA A 337 18.81 -20.88 -5.59
C ALA A 337 19.09 -21.81 -4.41
N GLY A 338 20.30 -22.37 -4.36
CA GLY A 338 20.72 -23.26 -3.27
C GLY A 338 19.73 -24.40 -3.01
N ALA A 339 19.23 -24.47 -1.77
CA ALA A 339 18.26 -25.48 -1.33
C ALA A 339 16.79 -25.12 -1.63
N LEU A 340 16.54 -24.06 -2.40
CA LEU A 340 15.22 -23.70 -2.92
C LEU A 340 15.21 -23.87 -4.46
N PRO A 341 14.97 -25.09 -4.98
CA PRO A 341 14.99 -25.35 -6.42
C PRO A 341 13.83 -24.66 -7.16
N ALA A 342 13.96 -24.48 -8.49
CA ALA A 342 12.94 -23.80 -9.29
C ALA A 342 11.54 -24.42 -9.15
N ALA A 343 11.46 -25.76 -9.07
CA ALA A 343 10.20 -26.47 -8.84
C ALA A 343 9.53 -26.11 -7.49
N ALA A 344 10.33 -25.84 -6.45
CA ALA A 344 9.81 -25.38 -5.16
C ALA A 344 9.30 -23.93 -5.24
N VAL A 345 10.02 -23.06 -5.96
CA VAL A 345 9.56 -21.69 -6.21
C VAL A 345 8.24 -21.71 -6.97
N ASP A 346 8.10 -22.54 -7.99
CA ASP A 346 6.84 -22.69 -8.72
C ASP A 346 5.71 -23.22 -7.83
N ALA A 347 5.99 -24.22 -6.99
CA ALA A 347 5.01 -24.80 -6.07
C ALA A 347 4.47 -23.78 -5.05
N ILE A 348 5.36 -22.97 -4.47
CA ILE A 348 4.96 -21.91 -3.52
C ILE A 348 4.17 -20.81 -4.23
N LEU A 349 4.58 -20.39 -5.44
CA LEU A 349 3.82 -19.39 -6.22
C LEU A 349 2.41 -19.89 -6.58
N ASP A 350 2.29 -21.15 -6.99
CA ASP A 350 1.00 -21.76 -7.32
C ASP A 350 0.10 -21.84 -6.09
N SER A 351 0.64 -22.32 -4.97
CA SER A 351 -0.09 -22.43 -3.71
C SER A 351 -0.56 -21.08 -3.19
N ALA A 352 0.32 -20.08 -3.16
CA ALA A 352 -0.04 -18.73 -2.72
C ALA A 352 -1.10 -18.09 -3.65
N LEU A 353 -0.97 -18.24 -4.97
CA LEU A 353 -1.94 -17.68 -5.92
C LEU A 353 -3.32 -18.36 -5.81
N LEU A 354 -3.37 -19.69 -5.66
CA LEU A 354 -4.60 -20.42 -5.42
C LEU A 354 -5.23 -20.03 -4.07
N THR A 355 -4.41 -19.83 -3.04
CA THR A 355 -4.87 -19.35 -1.73
C THR A 355 -5.49 -17.96 -1.84
N ALA A 356 -4.85 -17.04 -2.57
CA ALA A 356 -5.39 -15.70 -2.82
C ALA A 356 -6.74 -15.77 -3.56
N GLN A 357 -6.85 -16.62 -4.58
CA GLN A 357 -8.09 -16.81 -5.34
C GLN A 357 -9.25 -17.33 -4.48
N ARG A 358 -8.95 -18.11 -3.44
CA ARG A 358 -9.94 -18.64 -2.49
C ARG A 358 -10.21 -17.70 -1.31
N SER A 359 -9.30 -16.77 -1.02
CA SER A 359 -9.40 -15.89 0.14
C SER A 359 -10.39 -14.75 -0.09
N ARG A 360 -11.21 -14.42 0.90
CA ARG A 360 -12.12 -13.27 0.85
C ARG A 360 -11.31 -11.96 0.90
N ALA A 361 -11.54 -11.07 -0.05
CA ALA A 361 -10.99 -9.73 -0.04
C ALA A 361 -11.53 -8.91 1.14
N ALA A 362 -10.66 -8.12 1.78
CA ALA A 362 -11.02 -7.17 2.84
C ALA A 362 -11.41 -5.80 2.26
N ILE A 363 -10.75 -5.39 1.17
CA ILE A 363 -10.83 -4.01 0.68
C ILE A 363 -11.55 -3.88 -0.66
N ARG A 364 -12.32 -4.88 -1.08
CA ARG A 364 -12.93 -4.90 -2.42
C ARG A 364 -14.45 -5.01 -2.37
N THR A 365 -15.07 -4.40 -3.37
CA THR A 365 -16.49 -4.51 -3.69
C THR A 365 -16.67 -5.17 -5.06
N PRO A 366 -17.55 -6.18 -5.22
CA PRO A 366 -18.40 -6.80 -4.19
C PRO A 366 -17.63 -7.57 -3.09
N ARG A 367 -18.22 -7.70 -1.89
CA ARG A 367 -17.57 -8.25 -0.65
C ARG A 367 -17.26 -9.76 -0.68
N ASP A 368 -17.74 -10.46 -1.69
CA ASP A 368 -17.47 -11.87 -1.96
C ASP A 368 -16.38 -12.07 -3.02
N SER A 369 -15.73 -10.98 -3.45
CA SER A 369 -14.57 -11.04 -4.34
C SER A 369 -13.38 -11.75 -3.69
N SER A 370 -12.60 -12.45 -4.51
CA SER A 370 -11.30 -12.99 -4.12
C SER A 370 -10.29 -11.88 -3.81
N ALA A 371 -9.40 -12.14 -2.85
CA ALA A 371 -8.26 -11.28 -2.57
C ALA A 371 -7.39 -11.10 -3.82
N ARG A 372 -6.90 -9.88 -4.04
CA ARG A 372 -6.01 -9.56 -5.17
C ARG A 372 -4.65 -9.08 -4.66
N VAL A 373 -3.61 -9.88 -4.88
CA VAL A 373 -2.28 -9.63 -4.31
C VAL A 373 -1.16 -9.81 -5.33
N THR A 374 -0.02 -9.19 -5.05
CA THR A 374 1.26 -9.53 -5.68
C THR A 374 2.07 -10.41 -4.74
N ILE A 375 2.78 -11.37 -5.33
CA ILE A 375 3.54 -12.43 -4.67
C ILE A 375 4.98 -12.37 -5.19
N PHE A 376 5.94 -12.27 -4.28
CA PHE A 376 7.37 -12.40 -4.57
C PHE A 376 7.99 -13.50 -3.73
N ILE A 377 8.89 -14.26 -4.36
CA ILE A 377 9.79 -15.18 -3.66
C ILE A 377 11.23 -14.67 -3.87
N VAL A 378 12.01 -14.64 -2.79
CA VAL A 378 13.43 -14.28 -2.81
C VAL A 378 14.27 -15.39 -2.19
N ASP A 379 15.56 -15.47 -2.57
CA ASP A 379 16.56 -16.26 -1.83
C ASP A 379 16.96 -15.56 -0.50
N ALA A 380 17.83 -16.21 0.28
CA ALA A 380 18.28 -15.69 1.59
C ALA A 380 19.06 -14.36 1.48
N GLU A 381 19.56 -14.05 0.28
CA GLU A 381 20.33 -12.87 -0.10
C GLU A 381 19.44 -11.79 -0.75
N GLY A 382 18.12 -11.97 -0.79
CA GLY A 382 17.15 -11.00 -1.31
C GLY A 382 17.08 -10.92 -2.84
N THR A 383 17.67 -11.87 -3.57
CA THR A 383 17.49 -12.02 -5.01
C THR A 383 16.10 -12.55 -5.31
N VAL A 384 15.36 -11.89 -6.20
CA VAL A 384 14.06 -12.41 -6.67
C VAL A 384 14.23 -13.75 -7.38
N LEU A 385 13.50 -14.78 -6.97
CA LEU A 385 13.46 -16.10 -7.61
C LEU A 385 12.24 -16.30 -8.49
N GLY A 386 11.16 -15.56 -8.25
CA GLY A 386 9.95 -15.59 -9.06
C GLY A 386 8.90 -14.62 -8.52
N MET A 387 7.91 -14.31 -9.36
CA MET A 387 6.76 -13.51 -8.95
C MET A 387 5.48 -13.96 -9.66
N ALA A 388 4.35 -13.70 -9.04
CA ALA A 388 3.03 -13.77 -9.65
C ALA A 388 2.16 -12.65 -9.05
N ALA A 389 1.22 -12.10 -9.81
CA ALA A 389 0.19 -11.22 -9.27
C ALA A 389 -1.18 -11.76 -9.66
N SER A 390 -2.17 -11.68 -8.77
CA SER A 390 -3.57 -11.87 -9.16
C SER A 390 -3.96 -10.80 -10.17
N GLU A 391 -4.86 -11.12 -11.11
CA GLU A 391 -5.41 -10.09 -12.00
C GLU A 391 -6.04 -8.95 -11.18
N ASP A 392 -5.79 -7.70 -11.59
CA ASP A 392 -6.28 -6.49 -10.90
C ASP A 392 -5.75 -6.28 -9.46
N ALA A 393 -4.64 -6.92 -9.08
CA ALA A 393 -3.93 -6.58 -7.84
C ALA A 393 -3.54 -5.08 -7.83
N PRO A 394 -3.77 -4.35 -6.71
CA PRO A 394 -3.31 -2.97 -6.58
C PRO A 394 -1.80 -2.83 -6.79
N LEU A 395 -1.37 -1.79 -7.50
CA LEU A 395 0.03 -1.68 -7.93
C LEU A 395 1.02 -1.36 -6.81
N PHE A 396 0.56 -0.71 -5.75
CA PHE A 396 1.41 -0.51 -4.57
C PHE A 396 1.94 -1.85 -4.03
N GLY A 397 1.17 -2.94 -4.21
CA GLY A 397 1.54 -4.26 -3.75
C GLY A 397 2.78 -4.84 -4.42
N ILE A 398 3.18 -4.36 -5.60
CA ILE A 398 4.30 -4.92 -6.35
C ILE A 398 5.63 -4.65 -5.62
N ASP A 399 5.92 -3.41 -5.26
CA ASP A 399 7.15 -3.08 -4.55
C ASP A 399 7.09 -3.55 -3.09
N VAL A 400 5.93 -3.35 -2.46
CA VAL A 400 5.70 -3.73 -1.06
C VAL A 400 5.85 -5.23 -0.84
N ALA A 401 5.33 -6.09 -1.74
CA ALA A 401 5.50 -7.54 -1.62
C ALA A 401 6.99 -7.95 -1.67
N LEU A 402 7.78 -7.30 -2.53
CA LEU A 402 9.23 -7.54 -2.58
C LEU A 402 9.95 -7.02 -1.33
N GLN A 403 9.61 -5.83 -0.84
CA GLN A 403 10.14 -5.30 0.42
C GLN A 403 9.82 -6.24 1.59
N LYS A 404 8.59 -6.74 1.69
CA LYS A 404 8.15 -7.71 2.73
C LYS A 404 8.94 -9.01 2.65
N ALA A 405 9.13 -9.57 1.45
CA ALA A 405 9.92 -10.79 1.25
C ALA A 405 11.37 -10.58 1.71
N ARG A 406 12.01 -9.50 1.25
CA ARG A 406 13.39 -9.12 1.65
C ARG A 406 13.51 -8.86 3.15
N THR A 407 12.48 -8.27 3.77
CA THR A 407 12.44 -8.04 5.22
C THR A 407 12.51 -9.36 5.98
N ALA A 408 11.64 -10.33 5.67
CA ALA A 408 11.64 -11.63 6.35
C ALA A 408 12.95 -12.41 6.14
N ALA A 409 13.48 -12.40 4.91
CA ALA A 409 14.78 -13.04 4.61
C ALA A 409 15.93 -12.38 5.38
N PHE A 410 16.00 -11.04 5.38
CA PHE A 410 17.09 -10.31 6.02
C PHE A 410 17.10 -10.50 7.54
N PHE A 411 15.99 -10.24 8.22
CA PHE A 411 15.95 -10.30 9.69
C PHE A 411 16.10 -11.73 10.24
N SER A 412 15.80 -12.76 9.44
CA SER A 412 16.00 -14.16 9.81
C SER A 412 17.40 -14.69 9.50
N SER A 413 18.28 -13.87 8.93
CA SER A 413 19.58 -14.32 8.44
C SER A 413 20.67 -14.37 9.54
N PRO A 414 21.70 -15.22 9.38
CA PRO A 414 22.74 -15.42 10.38
C PRO A 414 23.65 -14.20 10.62
N ASP A 415 23.65 -13.24 9.71
CA ASP A 415 24.56 -12.09 9.71
C ASP A 415 23.84 -10.74 9.72
N ALA A 416 22.51 -10.71 9.94
CA ALA A 416 21.71 -9.48 9.88
C ALA A 416 22.24 -8.38 10.80
N GLY A 417 22.62 -8.75 12.03
CA GLY A 417 23.17 -7.80 13.01
C GLY A 417 24.51 -7.21 12.54
N ASN A 418 25.39 -8.05 11.98
CA ASN A 418 26.68 -7.60 11.43
C ASN A 418 26.49 -6.70 10.20
N ALA A 419 25.51 -7.02 9.35
CA ALA A 419 25.18 -6.21 8.18
C ALA A 419 24.67 -4.81 8.59
N LEU A 420 23.83 -4.71 9.63
CA LEU A 420 23.41 -3.43 10.19
C LEU A 420 24.59 -2.64 10.78
N VAL A 421 25.48 -3.31 11.52
CA VAL A 421 26.70 -2.66 12.05
C VAL A 421 27.57 -2.12 10.92
N GLY A 422 27.80 -2.92 9.86
CA GLY A 422 28.58 -2.51 8.69
C GLY A 422 27.96 -1.33 7.93
N ALA A 423 26.64 -1.19 7.98
CA ALA A 423 25.90 -0.06 7.40
C ALA A 423 25.85 1.18 8.33
N GLY A 424 26.49 1.15 9.50
CA GLY A 424 26.42 2.24 10.48
C GLY A 424 25.12 2.27 11.31
N LEU A 425 24.27 1.25 11.19
CA LEU A 425 22.97 1.11 11.85
C LEU A 425 23.01 0.11 13.02
N GLY A 426 24.21 -0.18 13.55
CA GLY A 426 24.42 -1.13 14.64
C GLY A 426 23.67 -0.79 15.93
N GLY A 427 23.29 0.48 16.13
CA GLY A 427 22.46 0.91 17.25
C GLY A 427 21.11 0.20 17.31
N TYR A 428 20.46 -0.03 16.16
CA TYR A 428 19.20 -0.78 16.09
C TYR A 428 19.37 -2.25 16.43
N ALA A 429 20.46 -2.89 15.99
CA ALA A 429 20.76 -4.28 16.34
C ALA A 429 21.01 -4.45 17.86
N GLN A 430 21.69 -3.48 18.48
CA GLN A 430 21.93 -3.46 19.92
C GLN A 430 20.62 -3.22 20.70
N ALA A 431 19.83 -2.23 20.28
CA ALA A 431 18.54 -1.92 20.88
C ALA A 431 17.59 -3.12 20.85
N LEU A 432 17.50 -3.80 19.70
CA LEU A 432 16.67 -5.00 19.54
C LEU A 432 17.11 -6.13 20.48
N SER A 433 18.43 -6.37 20.58
CA SER A 433 18.96 -7.42 21.46
C SER A 433 18.74 -7.12 22.93
N ALA A 434 18.88 -5.85 23.33
CA ALA A 434 18.59 -5.41 24.70
C ALA A 434 17.10 -5.54 25.02
N PHE A 435 16.23 -5.14 24.09
CA PHE A 435 14.78 -5.18 24.23
C PHE A 435 14.24 -6.60 24.42
N LEU A 436 14.80 -7.58 23.70
CA LEU A 436 14.41 -8.99 23.76
C LEU A 436 15.24 -9.81 24.75
N GLY A 437 16.20 -9.19 25.45
CA GLY A 437 17.06 -9.83 26.45
C GLY A 437 18.06 -10.85 25.90
N ARG A 438 18.24 -10.93 24.57
CA ARG A 438 19.17 -11.85 23.89
C ARG A 438 19.51 -11.37 22.48
N GLN A 439 20.61 -11.89 21.93
CA GLN A 439 20.89 -11.75 20.50
C GLN A 439 19.82 -12.52 19.70
N VAL A 440 19.32 -11.88 18.64
CA VAL A 440 18.26 -12.43 17.75
C VAL A 440 18.54 -12.23 16.27
N LEU A 441 19.52 -11.40 15.90
CA LEU A 441 19.89 -11.11 14.50
C LEU A 441 21.09 -11.95 14.02
N ASP A 442 21.15 -13.18 14.52
CA ASP A 442 22.22 -14.18 14.30
C ASP A 442 21.69 -15.46 13.65
N GLY A 443 20.48 -15.41 13.08
CA GLY A 443 19.83 -16.53 12.41
C GLY A 443 19.18 -17.56 13.36
N SER A 444 19.20 -17.31 14.67
CA SER A 444 18.54 -18.18 15.65
C SER A 444 17.02 -18.00 15.71
N VAL A 445 16.47 -16.97 15.05
CA VAL A 445 15.05 -16.64 15.05
C VAL A 445 14.54 -16.40 13.62
N ALA A 446 13.39 -16.99 13.30
CA ALA A 446 12.62 -16.71 12.10
C ALA A 446 11.71 -15.51 12.35
N PHE A 447 11.91 -14.42 11.61
CA PHE A 447 11.11 -13.20 11.68
C PHE A 447 10.22 -13.03 10.46
N THR A 448 8.95 -12.70 10.70
CA THR A 448 7.98 -12.24 9.68
C THR A 448 7.96 -10.71 9.61
N ALA A 449 7.43 -10.13 8.54
CA ALA A 449 7.19 -8.69 8.50
C ALA A 449 6.20 -8.23 9.58
N ARG A 450 5.29 -9.08 10.06
CA ARG A 450 4.43 -8.77 11.22
C ARG A 450 5.25 -8.57 12.49
N ALA A 451 6.16 -9.49 12.80
CA ALA A 451 6.99 -9.39 13.99
C ALA A 451 7.90 -8.15 13.93
N ILE A 452 8.51 -7.88 12.77
CA ILE A 452 9.29 -6.67 12.54
C ILE A 452 8.43 -5.41 12.65
N GLY A 453 7.20 -5.45 12.14
CA GLY A 453 6.22 -4.39 12.27
C GLY A 453 5.89 -4.07 13.72
N ASN A 454 5.63 -5.10 14.55
CA ASN A 454 5.43 -4.93 15.99
C ASN A 454 6.64 -4.25 16.66
N LEU A 455 7.86 -4.67 16.30
CA LEU A 455 9.11 -4.08 16.83
C LEU A 455 9.41 -2.66 16.30
N SER A 456 8.64 -2.18 15.31
CA SER A 456 8.80 -0.87 14.66
C SER A 456 7.70 0.12 15.05
N ARG A 457 6.88 -0.21 16.05
CA ARG A 457 5.77 0.65 16.50
C ARG A 457 6.24 1.78 17.42
N PRO A 458 5.62 2.97 17.35
CA PRO A 458 5.85 4.06 18.32
C PRO A 458 5.46 3.67 19.75
N PHE A 459 4.53 2.73 19.89
CA PHE A 459 4.08 2.17 21.16
C PHE A 459 4.15 0.64 21.09
N PHE A 460 4.88 -0.01 21.99
CA PHE A 460 4.95 -1.46 22.08
C PHE A 460 4.36 -1.96 23.41
N THR A 461 3.43 -2.90 23.46
CA THR A 461 2.69 -3.50 22.34
C THR A 461 1.86 -2.46 21.60
N ASP A 462 1.59 -2.72 20.32
CA ASP A 462 0.92 -1.78 19.43
C ASP A 462 -0.35 -1.17 20.03
N GLY A 463 -0.49 0.14 19.89
CA GLY A 463 -1.66 0.92 20.28
C GLY A 463 -1.75 1.31 21.75
N ILE A 464 -0.95 0.71 22.65
CA ILE A 464 -1.05 1.00 24.09
C ILE A 464 -0.32 2.31 24.41
N VAL A 465 -1.07 3.40 24.59
CA VAL A 465 -0.50 4.73 24.82
C VAL A 465 0.29 4.76 26.13
N GLY A 466 1.46 5.41 26.10
CA GLY A 466 2.35 5.55 27.25
C GLY A 466 3.35 4.40 27.41
N ASN A 467 3.20 3.30 26.66
CA ASN A 467 4.26 2.31 26.55
C ASN A 467 5.47 2.87 25.76
N PRO A 468 6.69 2.38 26.03
CA PRO A 468 7.86 2.68 25.22
C PRO A 468 7.70 2.17 23.78
N ASN A 469 8.46 2.77 22.88
CA ASN A 469 8.53 2.36 21.48
C ASN A 469 9.18 0.99 21.30
N GLY A 470 8.86 0.35 20.18
CA GLY A 470 9.62 -0.80 19.70
C GLY A 470 11.06 -0.40 19.34
N PRO A 471 12.03 -1.33 19.45
CA PRO A 471 13.46 -1.05 19.33
C PRO A 471 13.91 -0.64 17.91
N LEU A 472 13.04 -0.79 16.90
CA LEU A 472 13.29 -0.38 15.52
C LEU A 472 12.64 0.97 15.18
N SER A 473 11.90 1.56 16.12
CA SER A 473 11.26 2.87 15.96
C SER A 473 11.99 3.96 16.74
N HIS A 474 11.81 5.22 16.34
CA HIS A 474 12.13 6.35 17.19
C HIS A 474 11.13 6.48 18.36
N PRO A 475 11.52 7.07 19.50
CA PRO A 475 10.62 7.29 20.63
C PRO A 475 9.50 8.28 20.28
N PHE A 476 8.28 8.02 20.73
CA PHE A 476 7.11 8.87 20.48
C PHE A 476 6.89 9.92 21.59
N PRO A 477 6.59 11.20 21.23
CA PRO A 477 6.96 11.83 19.98
C PRO A 477 8.47 12.11 19.93
N GLY A 478 9.20 11.86 21.03
CA GLY A 478 10.65 11.99 21.17
C GLY A 478 11.00 12.27 22.63
N ALA A 479 12.19 12.80 22.88
CA ALA A 479 12.54 13.30 24.22
C ALA A 479 11.82 14.63 24.49
N ALA A 480 11.61 14.97 25.78
CA ALA A 480 11.03 16.25 26.15
C ALA A 480 11.87 17.42 25.59
N GLY A 481 11.26 18.26 24.74
CA GLY A 481 11.94 19.35 24.05
C GLY A 481 12.76 18.94 22.81
N SER A 482 12.72 17.68 22.41
CA SER A 482 13.35 17.18 21.17
C SER A 482 12.51 16.04 20.57
N PRO A 483 11.33 16.36 19.98
CA PRO A 483 10.53 15.38 19.28
C PRO A 483 11.31 14.83 18.07
N SER A 484 11.27 13.52 17.87
CA SER A 484 12.02 12.78 16.86
C SER A 484 11.16 11.85 16.02
N TRP A 485 9.93 11.54 16.44
CA TRP A 485 9.08 10.60 15.73
C TRP A 485 7.96 11.31 14.97
N SER A 486 7.73 10.85 13.75
CA SER A 486 6.56 11.18 12.94
C SER A 486 6.34 10.09 11.86
N PRO A 487 5.24 10.13 11.10
CA PRO A 487 5.07 9.31 9.91
C PRO A 487 6.16 9.51 8.84
N PHE A 488 6.89 10.63 8.88
CA PHE A 488 8.02 10.95 8.01
C PHE A 488 9.40 10.76 8.69
N ASN A 489 9.44 10.25 9.93
CA ASN A 489 10.65 9.88 10.64
C ASN A 489 10.41 8.70 11.60
N THR A 490 10.21 7.50 11.05
CA THR A 490 9.70 6.34 11.80
C THR A 490 10.78 5.55 12.55
N GLY A 491 12.06 5.70 12.21
CA GLY A 491 13.19 4.92 12.73
C GLY A 491 13.91 4.13 11.63
N LEU A 492 14.24 2.86 11.91
CA LEU A 492 15.08 2.03 11.05
C LEU A 492 14.58 1.98 9.60
N GLN A 493 13.26 1.97 9.39
CA GLN A 493 12.67 1.90 8.05
C GLN A 493 13.14 3.06 7.16
N LEU A 494 13.07 4.30 7.66
CA LEU A 494 13.56 5.47 6.93
C LEU A 494 15.08 5.55 6.96
N ASP A 495 15.72 5.29 8.11
CA ASP A 495 17.17 5.41 8.27
C ASP A 495 17.94 4.50 7.30
N LEU A 496 17.35 3.36 6.94
CA LEU A 496 17.90 2.46 5.93
C LEU A 496 17.99 3.10 4.55
N VAL A 497 17.05 3.99 4.20
CA VAL A 497 16.83 4.45 2.82
C VAL A 497 17.09 5.92 2.57
N GLN A 498 17.07 6.77 3.61
CA GLN A 498 17.10 8.23 3.48
C GLN A 498 18.30 8.75 2.67
N GLY A 499 19.49 8.16 2.86
CA GLY A 499 20.70 8.62 2.17
C GLY A 499 20.63 8.39 0.66
N GLN A 500 20.17 7.22 0.23
CA GLN A 500 20.04 6.90 -1.21
C GLN A 500 18.82 7.59 -1.82
N LEU A 501 17.75 7.79 -1.04
CA LEU A 501 16.60 8.59 -1.47
C LEU A 501 17.03 10.03 -1.76
N ALA A 502 17.77 10.66 -0.85
CA ALA A 502 18.32 12.00 -1.06
C ALA A 502 19.24 12.06 -2.29
N ALA A 503 20.09 11.06 -2.48
CA ALA A 503 20.95 10.98 -3.67
C ALA A 503 20.15 10.86 -4.98
N ALA A 504 19.09 10.06 -5.00
CA ALA A 504 18.23 9.90 -6.16
C ALA A 504 17.46 11.21 -6.48
N LEU A 505 16.86 11.84 -5.46
CA LEU A 505 16.14 13.11 -5.59
C LEU A 505 17.07 14.28 -5.96
N GLY A 506 18.34 14.23 -5.58
CA GLY A 506 19.34 15.21 -5.98
C GLY A 506 19.78 15.09 -7.46
N ASN A 507 19.35 14.07 -8.20
CA ASN A 507 19.82 13.80 -9.57
C ASN A 507 18.70 13.48 -10.57
N LEU A 508 17.54 14.13 -10.42
CA LEU A 508 16.36 13.89 -11.28
C LEU A 508 16.54 14.35 -12.74
N SER A 509 17.59 15.10 -13.06
CA SER A 509 17.98 15.40 -14.44
C SER A 509 18.56 14.20 -15.19
N ASN A 510 19.03 13.18 -14.46
CA ASN A 510 19.62 11.98 -15.04
C ASN A 510 18.77 10.74 -14.68
N PRO A 511 17.90 10.25 -15.59
CA PRO A 511 17.10 9.05 -15.35
C PRO A 511 17.93 7.81 -14.99
N ALA A 512 19.19 7.74 -15.47
CA ALA A 512 20.08 6.63 -15.16
C ALA A 512 20.64 6.68 -13.73
N ALA A 513 20.35 7.72 -12.95
CA ALA A 513 20.69 7.82 -11.53
C ALA A 513 19.66 7.12 -10.62
N LEU A 514 18.57 6.60 -11.17
CA LEU A 514 17.53 5.89 -10.43
C LEU A 514 17.82 4.39 -10.34
N GLY A 515 17.23 3.74 -9.33
CA GLY A 515 17.19 2.28 -9.21
C GLY A 515 18.47 1.55 -8.86
N HIS A 516 19.43 2.22 -8.23
CA HIS A 516 20.70 1.62 -7.80
C HIS A 516 20.63 0.92 -6.42
N GLY A 517 19.44 0.85 -5.83
CA GLY A 517 19.20 0.31 -4.50
C GLY A 517 19.06 1.44 -3.46
N CYS A 518 17.98 1.40 -2.68
CA CYS A 518 17.69 2.39 -1.65
C CYS A 518 18.45 2.15 -0.35
N SER A 519 18.87 0.92 -0.03
CA SER A 519 19.34 0.62 1.33
C SER A 519 20.85 0.72 1.52
N ALA A 520 21.23 1.24 2.70
CA ALA A 520 22.59 1.17 3.23
C ALA A 520 23.13 -0.27 3.40
N VAL A 521 22.26 -1.28 3.45
CA VAL A 521 22.61 -2.72 3.55
C VAL A 521 22.72 -3.38 2.16
N GLY A 522 22.64 -2.58 1.09
CA GLY A 522 22.84 -3.02 -0.29
C GLY A 522 21.72 -3.93 -0.81
N ARG A 523 22.09 -4.87 -1.70
CA ARG A 523 21.15 -5.67 -2.50
C ARG A 523 20.08 -6.40 -1.70
N ARG A 524 20.43 -6.87 -0.49
CA ARG A 524 19.53 -7.67 0.37
C ARG A 524 18.26 -6.91 0.74
N LEU A 525 18.35 -5.59 0.80
CA LEU A 525 17.26 -4.66 1.09
C LEU A 525 17.20 -3.56 0.03
N ALA A 526 17.41 -3.87 -1.26
CA ALA A 526 17.56 -2.85 -2.29
C ALA A 526 16.36 -1.91 -2.46
N ASN A 527 15.20 -2.19 -1.85
CA ASN A 527 14.03 -1.31 -1.89
C ASN A 527 13.67 -0.80 -0.49
N GLY A 528 14.48 -1.08 0.54
CA GLY A 528 14.13 -0.88 1.93
C GLY A 528 13.44 -2.10 2.55
N ILE A 529 12.79 -1.85 3.70
CA ILE A 529 12.02 -2.85 4.46
C ILE A 529 10.55 -2.42 4.53
N GLN A 530 9.67 -3.38 4.79
CA GLN A 530 8.30 -3.08 5.17
C GLN A 530 8.00 -3.55 6.59
N ILE A 531 7.29 -2.69 7.34
CA ILE A 531 7.00 -2.87 8.77
C ILE A 531 5.53 -3.18 9.06
N PHE A 532 4.87 -3.90 8.14
CA PHE A 532 3.51 -4.42 8.34
C PHE A 532 3.36 -5.83 7.74
N PRO A 533 2.32 -6.60 8.13
CA PRO A 533 2.20 -8.02 7.84
C PRO A 533 2.16 -8.39 6.36
N GLY A 534 2.47 -9.66 6.05
CA GLY A 534 2.43 -10.21 4.70
C GLY A 534 3.71 -10.92 4.23
N SER A 535 4.57 -11.41 5.11
CA SER A 535 5.71 -12.25 4.69
C SER A 535 6.16 -13.25 5.74
N VAL A 536 6.68 -14.39 5.26
CA VAL A 536 7.29 -15.42 6.09
C VAL A 536 8.64 -15.86 5.50
N PRO A 537 9.64 -16.18 6.35
CA PRO A 537 10.89 -16.78 5.90
C PRO A 537 10.68 -18.24 5.52
N LEU A 538 11.40 -18.71 4.50
CA LEU A 538 11.34 -20.06 3.96
C LEU A 538 12.53 -20.88 4.47
N TYR A 539 12.26 -22.09 4.94
CA TYR A 539 13.25 -23.00 5.53
C TYR A 539 13.32 -24.34 4.79
N SER A 540 14.52 -24.91 4.75
CA SER A 540 14.79 -26.29 4.32
C SER A 540 15.89 -26.87 5.21
N ASP A 541 15.69 -28.09 5.74
CA ASP A 541 16.60 -28.73 6.70
C ASP A 541 17.01 -27.82 7.87
N GLY A 542 16.05 -27.04 8.38
CA GLY A 542 16.25 -26.09 9.49
C GLY A 542 17.11 -24.86 9.14
N ARG A 543 17.45 -24.65 7.87
CA ARG A 543 18.20 -23.48 7.39
C ARG A 543 17.31 -22.54 6.61
N LEU A 544 17.53 -21.23 6.77
CA LEU A 544 16.91 -20.20 5.93
C LEU A 544 17.35 -20.40 4.47
N VAL A 545 16.39 -20.51 3.55
CA VAL A 545 16.64 -20.65 2.11
C VAL A 545 16.05 -19.50 1.28
N GLY A 546 15.21 -18.67 1.89
CA GLY A 546 14.55 -17.56 1.21
C GLY A 546 13.42 -16.96 2.01
N ALA A 547 12.53 -16.24 1.34
CA ALA A 547 11.29 -15.73 1.90
C ALA A 547 10.22 -15.55 0.82
N ILE A 548 8.96 -15.59 1.23
CA ILE A 548 7.81 -15.17 0.43
C ILE A 548 7.25 -13.87 1.00
N GLY A 549 6.86 -12.94 0.13
CA GLY A 549 6.16 -11.71 0.49
C GLY A 549 4.93 -11.49 -0.38
N ILE A 550 3.87 -11.02 0.27
CA ILE A 550 2.53 -10.82 -0.28
C ILE A 550 2.07 -9.39 0.03
N SER A 551 1.49 -8.73 -0.96
CA SER A 551 0.82 -7.45 -0.74
C SER A 551 -0.24 -7.17 -1.79
N GLY A 552 -1.39 -6.66 -1.34
CA GLY A 552 -2.38 -6.06 -2.24
C GLY A 552 -3.80 -6.02 -1.68
N ASP A 553 -4.11 -6.77 -0.62
CA ASP A 553 -5.41 -6.73 0.04
C ASP A 553 -5.22 -6.41 1.55
N GLY A 554 -6.13 -6.85 2.41
CA GLY A 554 -5.97 -6.71 3.87
C GLY A 554 -4.73 -7.42 4.41
N VAL A 555 -4.13 -6.85 5.46
CA VAL A 555 -2.87 -7.37 6.04
C VAL A 555 -2.98 -8.80 6.59
N ASP A 556 -4.16 -9.20 7.03
CA ASP A 556 -4.40 -10.57 7.48
C ASP A 556 -4.57 -11.53 6.29
N GLN A 557 -5.17 -11.09 5.18
CA GLN A 557 -5.16 -11.85 3.92
C GLN A 557 -3.73 -12.04 3.41
N ASP A 558 -2.89 -11.00 3.45
CA ASP A 558 -1.49 -11.10 3.04
C ASP A 558 -0.73 -12.14 3.88
N ASP A 559 -0.91 -12.14 5.19
CA ASP A 559 -0.31 -13.12 6.11
C ASP A 559 -0.80 -14.54 5.86
N LEU A 560 -2.10 -14.72 5.69
CA LEU A 560 -2.70 -16.00 5.34
C LEU A 560 -2.07 -16.56 4.07
N ILE A 561 -2.03 -15.75 3.01
CA ILE A 561 -1.53 -16.18 1.71
C ILE A 561 -0.02 -16.51 1.79
N ALA A 562 0.75 -15.72 2.55
CA ALA A 562 2.17 -15.95 2.75
C ALA A 562 2.43 -17.27 3.50
N TYR A 563 1.78 -17.45 4.63
CA TYR A 563 1.99 -18.59 5.52
C TYR A 563 1.41 -19.88 4.97
N TYR A 564 0.14 -19.85 4.53
CA TYR A 564 -0.54 -21.02 3.99
C TYR A 564 0.09 -21.44 2.66
N GLY A 565 0.44 -20.48 1.79
CA GLY A 565 1.11 -20.75 0.51
C GLY A 565 2.49 -21.43 0.63
N ALA A 566 3.19 -21.22 1.75
CA ALA A 566 4.45 -21.89 2.06
C ALA A 566 4.29 -23.16 2.93
N SER A 567 3.09 -23.45 3.42
CA SER A 567 2.83 -24.58 4.32
C SER A 567 2.73 -25.91 3.57
N ARG A 568 2.91 -27.03 4.29
CA ARG A 568 2.66 -28.37 3.74
C ARG A 568 1.24 -28.50 3.18
N GLU A 569 0.24 -28.06 3.95
CA GLU A 569 -1.17 -28.14 3.57
C GLU A 569 -1.48 -27.34 2.31
N GLY A 570 -0.96 -26.11 2.21
CA GLY A 570 -1.13 -25.30 1.02
C GLY A 570 -0.46 -25.87 -0.22
N LEU A 571 0.73 -26.46 -0.07
CA LEU A 571 1.43 -27.11 -1.19
C LEU A 571 0.67 -28.36 -1.65
N ASP A 572 0.13 -29.15 -0.72
CA ASP A 572 -0.67 -30.34 -1.05
C ASP A 572 -2.00 -29.96 -1.73
N ALA A 573 -2.67 -28.92 -1.23
CA ALA A 573 -3.89 -28.37 -1.84
C ALA A 573 -3.64 -27.86 -3.27
N ALA A 574 -2.42 -27.39 -3.56
CA ALA A 574 -2.00 -26.99 -4.89
C ALA A 574 -1.50 -28.15 -5.78
N GLY A 575 -1.52 -29.39 -5.28
CA GLY A 575 -1.09 -30.59 -6.02
C GLY A 575 0.42 -30.84 -6.01
N HIS A 576 1.18 -30.15 -5.16
CA HIS A 576 2.64 -30.23 -5.07
C HIS A 576 3.11 -31.13 -3.91
N ALA A 577 2.51 -32.32 -3.83
CA ALA A 577 2.85 -33.33 -2.83
C ALA A 577 4.32 -33.75 -2.96
N GLY A 578 5.06 -33.75 -1.83
CA GLY A 578 6.46 -34.17 -1.77
C GLY A 578 7.51 -33.10 -2.08
N ILE A 579 7.11 -31.84 -2.32
CA ILE A 579 8.03 -30.70 -2.43
C ILE A 579 8.12 -29.98 -1.07
N GLY A 580 9.32 -29.82 -0.53
CA GLY A 580 9.56 -29.21 0.79
C GLY A 580 9.48 -30.22 1.94
N ASP A 581 9.56 -29.72 3.18
CA ASP A 581 9.45 -30.55 4.37
C ASP A 581 8.08 -31.25 4.44
N ALA A 582 8.07 -32.48 4.96
CA ALA A 582 6.88 -33.32 5.02
C ALA A 582 5.83 -32.84 6.04
N VAL A 583 6.23 -32.01 7.01
CA VAL A 583 5.37 -31.49 8.07
C VAL A 583 5.09 -30.00 7.84
N TYR A 584 6.13 -29.22 7.58
CA TYR A 584 6.02 -27.75 7.55
C TYR A 584 5.99 -27.15 6.14
N GLY A 585 6.25 -27.94 5.10
CA GLY A 585 6.49 -27.40 3.76
C GLY A 585 7.77 -26.58 3.76
N PHE A 586 7.67 -25.27 3.54
CA PHE A 586 8.78 -24.34 3.67
C PHE A 586 8.64 -23.38 4.86
N ASN A 587 7.58 -23.50 5.67
CA ASN A 587 7.46 -22.66 6.86
C ASN A 587 8.56 -22.97 7.89
N ALA A 588 8.97 -21.93 8.62
CA ALA A 588 9.90 -22.11 9.73
C ALA A 588 9.35 -23.10 10.78
N PRO A 589 10.18 -24.04 11.27
CA PRO A 589 9.84 -24.87 12.42
C PRO A 589 9.36 -24.03 13.61
N PRO A 590 8.32 -24.45 14.35
CA PRO A 590 7.77 -23.67 15.46
C PRO A 590 8.81 -23.21 16.47
N SER A 591 9.85 -24.00 16.76
CA SER A 591 10.91 -23.65 17.72
C SER A 591 11.81 -22.47 17.31
N LEU A 592 11.84 -22.09 16.03
CA LEU A 592 12.61 -20.95 15.53
C LEU A 592 11.78 -19.67 15.47
N ARG A 593 10.46 -19.76 15.56
CA ARG A 593 9.57 -18.62 15.28
C ARG A 593 9.69 -17.52 16.33
N SER A 594 9.57 -16.28 15.88
CA SER A 594 9.65 -15.08 16.73
C SER A 594 8.56 -15.00 17.81
N ASP A 595 7.45 -15.72 17.67
CA ASP A 595 6.40 -15.83 18.69
C ASP A 595 6.79 -16.68 19.92
N ASN A 596 7.97 -17.31 19.91
CA ASN A 596 8.58 -17.86 21.13
C ASN A 596 9.34 -16.82 21.96
N LEU A 597 9.57 -15.62 21.41
CA LEU A 597 10.26 -14.55 22.12
C LEU A 597 9.29 -13.89 23.09
N ILE A 598 9.66 -13.89 24.36
CA ILE A 598 8.96 -13.15 25.41
C ILE A 598 9.38 -11.67 25.26
N GLY A 599 8.39 -10.79 25.13
CA GLY A 599 8.60 -9.35 25.07
C GLY A 599 9.09 -8.78 26.40
N PRO A 600 9.48 -7.49 26.44
CA PRO A 600 9.94 -6.86 27.67
C PRO A 600 8.83 -6.66 28.71
N PHE A 601 7.56 -6.76 28.31
CA PHE A 601 6.41 -6.75 29.22
C PHE A 601 6.00 -8.16 29.61
N THR A 602 5.64 -8.34 30.88
CA THR A 602 5.15 -9.61 31.43
C THR A 602 4.02 -10.16 30.56
N ASP A 603 4.13 -11.44 30.20
CA ASP A 603 3.15 -12.18 29.39
C ASP A 603 2.87 -11.62 27.97
N THR A 604 3.76 -10.78 27.44
CA THR A 604 3.68 -10.35 26.02
C THR A 604 4.58 -11.19 25.11
N ARG A 605 4.11 -11.47 23.90
CA ARG A 605 4.86 -12.17 22.84
C ARG A 605 4.74 -11.42 21.53
N LEU A 606 5.73 -11.59 20.66
CA LEU A 606 5.59 -11.16 19.26
C LEU A 606 4.55 -12.03 18.55
N ARG A 607 3.86 -11.47 17.55
CA ARG A 607 3.00 -12.24 16.66
C ARG A 607 3.80 -12.72 15.47
N TYR A 608 3.68 -14.01 15.13
CA TYR A 608 4.32 -14.56 13.93
C TYR A 608 3.47 -14.25 12.69
N VAL A 609 2.21 -14.72 12.65
CA VAL A 609 1.21 -14.39 11.62
C VAL A 609 -0.16 -14.20 12.27
N ASN A 610 -1.09 -13.54 11.58
CA ASN A 610 -2.50 -13.47 11.96
C ASN A 610 -3.36 -13.70 10.72
N CYS A 611 -4.28 -14.65 10.80
CA CYS A 611 -5.10 -15.05 9.67
C CYS A 611 -6.58 -14.72 9.91
N PRO A 612 -7.34 -14.34 8.87
CA PRO A 612 -8.73 -13.97 9.02
C PRO A 612 -9.57 -15.15 9.52
N GLU A 613 -10.61 -14.84 10.30
CA GLU A 613 -11.68 -15.80 10.58
C GLU A 613 -12.47 -16.10 9.30
N ARG A 614 -12.79 -17.38 9.07
CA ARG A 614 -13.45 -17.87 7.85
C ARG A 614 -12.81 -17.29 6.57
N PRO A 615 -11.52 -17.60 6.34
CA PRO A 615 -10.73 -16.90 5.34
C PRO A 615 -11.19 -17.17 3.91
N PHE A 616 -11.76 -18.35 3.63
CA PHE A 616 -12.10 -18.75 2.28
C PHE A 616 -13.56 -18.45 1.89
N ILE A 617 -13.75 -18.12 0.61
CA ILE A 617 -15.06 -17.87 0.01
C ILE A 617 -15.78 -19.15 -0.41
N ASP A 618 -15.04 -20.24 -0.61
CA ASP A 618 -15.52 -21.50 -1.16
C ASP A 618 -15.71 -22.61 -0.10
N ASP A 619 -15.27 -22.40 1.14
CA ASP A 619 -15.49 -23.33 2.25
C ASP A 619 -15.65 -22.63 3.63
N ASN A 620 -15.75 -23.42 4.71
CA ASN A 620 -15.92 -22.94 6.09
C ASN A 620 -14.75 -23.30 7.01
N SER A 621 -13.58 -23.66 6.46
CA SER A 621 -12.38 -23.93 7.24
C SER A 621 -12.01 -22.73 8.13
N GLN A 622 -11.41 -23.04 9.27
CA GLN A 622 -11.02 -22.08 10.30
C GLN A 622 -9.59 -22.42 10.75
N ASN A 623 -8.93 -21.47 11.41
CA ASN A 623 -7.65 -21.71 12.09
C ASN A 623 -6.58 -22.31 11.17
N VAL A 624 -6.62 -21.98 9.88
CA VAL A 624 -5.73 -22.51 8.83
C VAL A 624 -4.27 -22.13 9.03
N CYS A 625 -3.98 -21.24 9.98
CA CYS A 625 -2.63 -20.82 10.35
C CYS A 625 -2.15 -21.39 11.68
N ASP A 626 -2.99 -22.15 12.40
CA ASP A 626 -2.62 -22.84 13.65
C ASP A 626 -1.71 -24.06 13.39
N GLY A 627 -1.41 -24.35 12.12
CA GLY A 627 -0.37 -25.29 11.73
C GLY A 627 -0.75 -26.74 11.91
N GLY A 628 -2.03 -27.09 11.66
CA GLY A 628 -2.54 -28.44 11.47
C GLY A 628 -1.72 -29.54 12.14
N VAL A 629 -1.90 -29.72 13.46
CA VAL A 629 -1.57 -30.96 14.16
C VAL A 629 -2.82 -31.46 14.88
#